data_AF-A0A7Y2XH69-F1
#
_entry.id   AF-A0A7Y2XH69-F1
#
_cell.length_a   1.000
_cell.length_b   1.000
_cell.length_c   1.000
_cell.angle_alpha   90.00
_cell.angle_beta   90.00
_cell.angle_gamma   90.00
#
_symmetry.space_group_name_H-M   'P 1'
#
loop_
_entity.id
_entity.type
_entity.pdbx_description
1 polymer ?
#
loop_
_entity_poly.entity_id
_entity_poly.type
_entity_poly.pdbx_seq_one_letter_code
_entity_poly.pdbx_strand_id
1 'polypeptide(L)'
;MISWMPDWVNDWVNDEIEESPQKGKEIEANPNLITDQIFDVLPATMFVLLPIVALLFKIWYLFARKYYIEHLIFALHNHSFIFVAALLILLLGQLAVWVEPSGEGRVTTALDGTNTAILLWIPVYMFVSLKRVYGQGWGMTFAKFSLIGISYLLLLGLTTAFVALLSFVLI
;
A
#
# COMPACT_ATOMS: atom_id res chain seq x y z
N MET A 1 13.98 27.95 -18.81
CA MET A 1 14.55 27.27 -19.98
C MET A 1 15.86 26.61 -19.56
N ILE A 2 15.88 25.27 -19.50
CA ILE A 2 17.05 24.51 -19.03
C ILE A 2 17.87 24.14 -20.26
N SER A 3 19.04 24.76 -20.45
CA SER A 3 19.78 24.75 -21.72
C SER A 3 20.49 23.43 -22.07
N TRP A 4 20.44 22.42 -21.20
CA TRP A 4 21.16 21.15 -21.38
C TRP A 4 20.22 19.97 -21.70
N MET A 5 18.91 20.19 -21.67
CA MET A 5 17.92 19.14 -21.92
C MET A 5 17.46 19.15 -23.39
N PRO A 6 17.18 17.97 -23.98
CA PRO A 6 16.60 17.89 -25.33
C PRO A 6 15.29 18.69 -25.45
N ASP A 7 15.01 19.21 -26.64
CA ASP A 7 13.88 20.12 -26.89
C ASP A 7 12.54 19.52 -26.46
N TRP A 8 12.31 18.22 -26.71
CA TRP A 8 11.10 17.52 -26.28
C TRP A 8 10.88 17.53 -24.75
N VAL A 9 11.95 17.61 -23.95
CA VAL A 9 11.84 17.70 -22.49
C VAL A 9 11.62 19.14 -22.04
N ASN A 10 12.21 20.13 -22.73
CA ASN A 10 11.95 21.54 -22.43
C ASN A 10 10.49 21.91 -22.74
N ASP A 11 9.97 21.43 -23.88
CA ASP A 11 8.58 21.66 -24.27
C ASP A 11 7.62 20.97 -23.29
N TRP A 12 7.88 19.70 -22.97
CA TRP A 12 7.11 18.96 -21.96
C TRP A 12 7.12 19.63 -20.56
N VAL A 13 8.28 20.10 -20.07
CA VAL A 13 8.36 20.80 -18.77
C VAL A 13 7.61 22.13 -18.80
N ASN A 14 7.63 22.85 -19.92
CA ASN A 14 6.94 24.14 -20.03
C ASN A 14 5.41 23.94 -20.03
N ASP A 15 4.91 22.95 -20.77
CA ASP A 15 3.48 22.62 -20.80
C ASP A 15 2.99 22.15 -19.41
N GLU A 16 3.77 21.33 -18.70
CA GLU A 16 3.46 20.87 -17.34
C GLU A 16 3.35 22.03 -16.33
N ILE A 17 4.25 23.02 -16.42
CA ILE A 17 4.25 24.22 -15.55
C ILE A 17 3.02 25.09 -15.82
N GLU A 18 2.54 25.11 -17.08
CA GLU A 18 1.37 25.91 -17.49
C GLU A 18 0.04 25.27 -17.04
N GLU A 19 -0.03 23.94 -16.98
CA GLU A 19 -1.20 23.19 -16.50
C GLU A 19 -1.25 22.96 -14.98
N SER A 20 -0.09 23.05 -14.31
CA SER A 20 0.05 22.94 -12.84
C SER A 20 -0.96 23.77 -12.01
N PRO A 21 -1.29 25.04 -12.36
CA PRO A 21 -2.25 25.85 -11.60
C PRO A 21 -3.70 25.37 -11.75
N GLN A 22 -4.04 24.68 -12.85
CA GLN A 22 -5.37 24.11 -13.05
C GLN A 22 -5.52 22.78 -12.30
N LYS A 23 -4.52 21.89 -12.37
CA LYS A 23 -4.48 20.64 -11.59
C LYS A 23 -4.60 20.90 -10.07
N GLY A 24 -3.94 21.93 -9.57
CA GLY A 24 -4.05 22.35 -8.16
C GLY A 24 -5.45 22.81 -7.75
N LYS A 25 -6.18 23.50 -8.64
CA LYS A 25 -7.56 23.95 -8.40
C LYS A 25 -8.57 22.81 -8.42
N GLU A 26 -8.34 21.79 -9.25
CA GLU A 26 -9.19 20.59 -9.29
C GLU A 26 -9.02 19.73 -8.02
N ILE A 27 -7.80 19.63 -7.50
CA ILE A 27 -7.50 18.98 -6.22
C ILE A 27 -8.13 19.75 -5.04
N GLU A 28 -8.07 21.09 -5.06
CA GLU A 28 -8.72 21.94 -4.05
C GLU A 28 -10.25 21.84 -4.11
N ALA A 29 -10.83 21.68 -5.31
CA ALA A 29 -12.26 21.51 -5.51
C ALA A 29 -12.77 20.11 -5.10
N ASN A 30 -11.94 19.07 -5.20
CA ASN A 30 -12.27 17.71 -4.77
C ASN A 30 -11.08 17.03 -4.05
N PRO A 31 -10.93 17.22 -2.73
CA PRO A 31 -9.87 16.57 -1.96
C PRO A 31 -9.92 15.02 -2.00
N ASN A 32 -11.08 14.44 -2.31
CA ASN A 32 -11.24 12.98 -2.47
C ASN A 32 -10.64 12.43 -3.77
N LEU A 33 -10.41 13.28 -4.78
CA LEU A 33 -9.94 12.87 -6.11
C LEU A 33 -8.56 12.22 -6.04
N ILE A 34 -7.67 12.74 -5.19
CA ILE A 34 -6.36 12.14 -4.92
C ILE A 34 -6.52 10.76 -4.25
N THR A 35 -7.44 10.65 -3.30
CA THR A 35 -7.68 9.41 -2.55
C THR A 35 -8.17 8.30 -3.47
N ASP A 36 -9.17 8.59 -4.31
CA ASP A 36 -9.73 7.62 -5.27
C ASP A 36 -8.68 7.16 -6.29
N GLN A 37 -7.90 8.11 -6.82
CA GLN A 37 -6.85 7.81 -7.79
C GLN A 37 -5.73 6.95 -7.19
N ILE A 38 -5.40 7.14 -5.91
CA ILE A 38 -4.47 6.27 -5.17
C ILE A 38 -5.05 4.86 -5.00
N PHE A 39 -6.33 4.73 -4.66
CA PHE A 39 -6.99 3.43 -4.51
C PHE A 39 -7.05 2.63 -5.82
N ASP A 40 -7.16 3.31 -6.96
CA ASP A 40 -7.15 2.66 -8.28
C ASP A 40 -5.79 2.07 -8.65
N VAL A 41 -4.70 2.78 -8.36
CA VAL A 41 -3.34 2.33 -8.74
C VAL A 41 -2.68 1.44 -7.69
N LEU A 42 -3.18 1.46 -6.45
CA LEU A 42 -2.62 0.70 -5.32
C LEU A 42 -2.52 -0.82 -5.60
N PRO A 43 -3.57 -1.53 -6.03
CA PRO A 43 -3.51 -2.98 -6.24
C PRO A 43 -2.48 -3.38 -7.30
N ALA A 44 -2.43 -2.66 -8.42
CA ALA A 44 -1.48 -2.91 -9.49
C ALA A 44 -0.04 -2.65 -9.02
N THR A 45 0.18 -1.54 -8.32
CA THR A 45 1.47 -1.16 -7.76
C THR A 45 1.99 -2.21 -6.78
N MET A 46 1.12 -2.70 -5.88
CA MET A 46 1.46 -3.78 -4.93
C MET A 46 1.88 -5.07 -5.64
N PHE A 47 1.25 -5.40 -6.77
CA PHE A 47 1.62 -6.58 -7.55
C PHE A 47 3.00 -6.45 -8.21
N VAL A 48 3.31 -5.27 -8.76
CA VAL A 48 4.64 -4.96 -9.32
C VAL A 48 5.72 -4.92 -8.23
N LEU A 49 5.36 -4.52 -7.01
CA LEU A 49 6.23 -4.49 -5.84
C LEU A 49 6.55 -5.88 -5.28
N LEU A 50 5.73 -6.90 -5.51
CA LEU A 50 5.93 -8.26 -4.97
C LEU A 50 7.37 -8.79 -5.15
N PRO A 51 8.00 -8.76 -6.35
CA PRO A 51 9.37 -9.21 -6.51
C PRO A 51 10.38 -8.41 -5.68
N ILE A 52 10.14 -7.11 -5.51
CA ILE A 52 10.98 -6.20 -4.71
C ILE A 52 10.82 -6.50 -3.21
N VAL A 53 9.58 -6.72 -2.75
CA VAL A 53 9.28 -7.12 -1.38
C VAL A 53 9.89 -8.48 -1.06
N ALA A 54 9.84 -9.43 -1.99
CA ALA A 54 10.52 -10.72 -1.85
C ALA A 54 12.05 -10.57 -1.73
N LEU A 55 12.65 -9.63 -2.49
CA LEU A 55 14.06 -9.28 -2.35
C LEU A 55 14.35 -8.63 -0.99
N LEU A 56 13.47 -7.76 -0.50
CA LEU A 56 13.57 -7.17 0.83
C LEU A 56 13.61 -8.25 1.92
N PHE A 57 12.70 -9.23 1.84
CA PHE A 57 12.72 -10.40 2.73
C PHE A 57 14.03 -11.20 2.61
N LYS A 58 14.52 -11.40 1.38
CA LYS A 58 15.80 -12.09 1.14
C LYS A 58 16.98 -11.35 1.79
N ILE A 59 17.00 -10.02 1.77
CA ILE A 59 18.05 -9.21 2.42
C ILE A 59 18.02 -9.41 3.94
N TRP A 60 16.85 -9.26 4.57
CA TRP A 60 16.70 -9.41 6.03
C TRP A 60 16.85 -10.86 6.53
N TYR A 61 16.69 -11.83 5.63
CA TYR A 61 16.80 -13.26 5.93
C TYR A 61 17.86 -13.97 5.10
N LEU A 62 18.95 -13.28 4.73
CA LEU A 62 20.04 -13.83 3.91
C LEU A 62 20.62 -15.14 4.50
N PHE A 63 20.67 -15.23 5.84
CA PHE A 63 21.19 -16.39 6.57
C PHE A 63 20.16 -17.48 6.86
N ALA A 64 18.89 -17.31 6.46
CA ALA A 64 17.82 -18.27 6.74
C ALA A 64 17.89 -19.54 5.87
N ARG A 65 18.83 -19.62 4.90
CA ARG A 65 18.96 -20.73 3.92
C ARG A 65 17.65 -21.02 3.17
N LYS A 66 16.90 -19.97 2.85
CA LYS A 66 15.62 -20.03 2.14
C LYS A 66 15.81 -19.58 0.70
N TYR A 67 15.13 -20.22 -0.24
CA TYR A 67 15.17 -19.81 -1.65
C TYR A 67 14.37 -18.52 -1.86
N TYR A 68 14.73 -17.74 -2.89
CA TYR A 68 13.97 -16.53 -3.26
C TYR A 68 12.48 -16.81 -3.47
N ILE A 69 12.16 -17.96 -4.08
CA ILE A 69 10.79 -18.40 -4.30
C ILE A 69 10.02 -18.58 -2.98
N GLU A 70 10.68 -19.00 -1.91
CA GLU A 70 10.03 -19.11 -0.59
C GLU A 70 9.65 -17.73 -0.04
N HIS A 71 10.51 -16.71 -0.24
CA HIS A 71 10.19 -15.33 0.12
C HIS A 71 9.08 -14.74 -0.76
N LEU A 72 9.08 -15.10 -2.05
CA LEU A 72 8.05 -14.66 -2.99
C LEU A 72 6.69 -15.26 -2.65
N ILE A 73 6.61 -16.57 -2.40
CA ILE A 73 5.38 -17.24 -1.98
C ILE A 73 4.89 -16.66 -0.65
N PHE A 74 5.81 -16.42 0.31
CA PHE A 74 5.46 -15.80 1.58
C PHE A 74 4.87 -14.40 1.40
N ALA A 75 5.52 -13.55 0.61
CA ALA A 75 5.04 -12.20 0.30
C ALA A 75 3.67 -12.26 -0.37
N LEU A 76 3.48 -13.15 -1.35
CA LEU A 76 2.23 -13.32 -2.08
C LEU A 76 1.08 -13.78 -1.19
N HIS A 77 1.33 -14.74 -0.29
CA HIS A 77 0.31 -15.21 0.65
C HIS A 77 -0.12 -14.10 1.62
N ASN A 78 0.84 -13.34 2.13
CA ASN A 78 0.57 -12.25 3.06
C ASN A 78 -0.18 -11.09 2.39
N HIS A 79 0.20 -10.71 1.15
CA HIS A 79 -0.55 -9.71 0.37
C HIS A 79 -1.96 -10.19 0.02
N SER A 80 -2.11 -11.47 -0.37
CA SER A 80 -3.43 -12.05 -0.65
C SER A 80 -4.34 -11.98 0.58
N PHE A 81 -3.80 -12.27 1.76
CA PHE A 81 -4.52 -12.14 3.02
C PHE A 81 -4.95 -10.68 3.30
N ILE A 82 -4.05 -9.70 3.09
CA ILE A 82 -4.36 -8.28 3.24
C ILE A 82 -5.48 -7.86 2.28
N PHE A 83 -5.44 -8.29 1.01
CA PHE A 83 -6.48 -7.97 0.03
C PHE A 83 -7.84 -8.57 0.40
N VAL A 84 -7.86 -9.82 0.88
CA VAL A 84 -9.10 -10.45 1.37
C VAL A 84 -9.63 -9.70 2.60
N ALA A 85 -8.76 -9.33 3.54
CA ALA A 85 -9.16 -8.56 4.72
C ALA A 85 -9.71 -7.17 4.35
N ALA A 86 -9.05 -6.46 3.43
CA ALA A 86 -9.51 -5.17 2.91
C ALA A 86 -10.87 -5.30 2.21
N LEU A 87 -11.05 -6.31 1.36
CA LEU A 87 -12.33 -6.59 0.71
C LEU A 87 -13.44 -6.85 1.74
N LEU A 88 -13.16 -7.64 2.79
CA LEU A 88 -14.13 -7.87 3.87
C LEU A 88 -14.50 -6.57 4.60
N ILE A 89 -13.50 -5.72 4.91
CA ILE A 89 -13.75 -4.42 5.57
C ILE A 89 -14.67 -3.55 4.70
N LEU A 90 -14.40 -3.46 3.40
CA LEU A 90 -15.22 -2.70 2.47
C LEU A 90 -16.66 -3.25 2.39
N LEU A 91 -16.82 -4.58 2.28
CA LEU A 91 -18.14 -5.22 2.23
C LEU A 91 -18.92 -5.01 3.52
N LEU A 92 -18.29 -5.12 4.69
CA LEU A 92 -18.94 -4.89 5.98
C LEU A 92 -19.34 -3.42 6.14
N GLY A 93 -18.53 -2.48 5.67
CA GLY A 93 -18.88 -1.06 5.65
C GLY A 93 -20.10 -0.77 4.76
N GLN A 94 -20.13 -1.34 3.54
CA GLN A 94 -21.29 -1.21 2.64
C GLN A 94 -22.54 -1.86 3.23
N LEU A 95 -22.40 -3.01 3.89
CA LEU A 95 -23.50 -3.68 4.57
C LEU A 95 -24.06 -2.83 5.71
N ALA A 96 -23.21 -2.16 6.49
CA ALA A 96 -23.64 -1.28 7.58
C ALA A 96 -24.52 -0.13 7.07
N VAL A 97 -24.07 0.56 6.03
CA VAL A 97 -24.82 1.65 5.38
C VAL A 97 -26.14 1.15 4.78
N TRP A 98 -26.15 -0.06 4.21
CA TRP A 98 -27.35 -0.64 3.62
C TRP A 98 -28.40 -1.04 4.65
N VAL A 99 -27.99 -1.58 5.81
CA VAL A 99 -28.89 -2.04 6.87
C VAL A 99 -29.40 -0.88 7.73
N GLU A 100 -28.53 0.06 8.09
CA GLU A 100 -28.85 1.21 8.95
C GLU A 100 -28.29 2.51 8.33
N PRO A 101 -29.00 3.12 7.36
CA PRO A 101 -28.52 4.31 6.65
C PRO A 101 -28.28 5.54 7.54
N SER A 102 -28.87 5.56 8.75
CA SER A 102 -28.65 6.61 9.75
C SER A 102 -27.24 6.57 10.36
N GLY A 103 -26.47 5.49 10.17
CA GLY A 103 -25.13 5.31 10.74
C GLY A 103 -25.11 5.05 12.25
N GLU A 104 -26.26 5.11 12.90
CA GLU A 104 -26.43 4.89 14.33
C GLU A 104 -27.37 3.72 14.56
N GLY A 105 -26.83 2.61 15.03
CA GLY A 105 -27.60 1.42 15.38
C GLY A 105 -26.73 0.28 15.92
N ARG A 106 -27.40 -0.77 16.41
CA ARG A 106 -26.74 -1.90 17.08
C ARG A 106 -26.01 -2.78 16.07
N VAL A 107 -26.52 -2.87 14.84
CA VAL A 107 -25.90 -3.67 13.77
C VAL A 107 -24.66 -2.95 13.27
N THR A 108 -24.76 -1.65 13.00
CA THR A 108 -23.62 -0.80 12.59
C THR A 108 -22.48 -0.89 13.61
N THR A 109 -22.76 -0.71 14.90
CA THR A 109 -21.75 -0.84 15.97
C THR A 109 -21.07 -2.22 15.98
N ALA A 110 -21.83 -3.30 15.74
CA ALA A 110 -21.28 -4.65 15.72
C ALA A 110 -20.39 -4.90 14.47
N LEU A 111 -20.79 -4.37 13.31
CA LEU A 111 -20.02 -4.43 12.08
C LEU A 111 -18.72 -3.61 12.18
N ASP A 112 -18.78 -2.41 12.77
CA ASP A 112 -17.62 -1.56 13.02
C ASP A 112 -16.63 -2.21 14.01
N GLY A 113 -17.15 -2.84 15.06
CA GLY A 113 -16.35 -3.66 15.96
C GLY A 113 -15.65 -4.81 15.24
N THR A 114 -16.35 -5.44 14.29
CA THR A 114 -15.79 -6.51 13.45
C THR A 114 -14.71 -5.97 12.51
N ASN A 115 -14.94 -4.82 11.86
CA ASN A 115 -13.94 -4.14 11.03
C ASN A 115 -12.68 -3.81 11.82
N THR A 116 -12.85 -3.27 13.02
CA THR A 116 -11.74 -2.98 13.94
C THR A 116 -10.98 -4.25 14.33
N ALA A 117 -11.69 -5.35 14.61
CA ALA A 117 -11.07 -6.63 14.92
C ALA A 117 -10.27 -7.19 13.74
N ILE A 118 -10.79 -7.11 12.51
CA ILE A 118 -10.07 -7.52 11.29
C ILE A 118 -8.81 -6.67 11.12
N LEU A 119 -8.92 -5.35 11.28
CA LEU A 119 -7.80 -4.42 11.13
C LEU A 119 -6.68 -4.70 12.15
N LEU A 120 -7.03 -4.99 13.41
CA LEU A 120 -6.07 -5.41 14.44
C LEU A 120 -5.49 -6.81 14.18
N TRP A 121 -6.25 -7.68 13.51
CA TRP A 121 -5.80 -9.03 13.19
C TRP A 121 -4.73 -9.06 12.08
N ILE A 122 -4.74 -8.09 11.16
CA ILE A 122 -3.74 -7.98 10.08
C ILE A 122 -2.29 -7.99 10.61
N PRO A 123 -1.85 -7.06 11.47
CA PRO A 123 -0.48 -7.06 11.98
C PRO A 123 -0.15 -8.30 12.81
N VAL A 124 -1.13 -8.84 13.55
CA VAL A 124 -0.96 -10.09 14.32
C VAL A 124 -0.69 -11.26 13.38
N TYR A 125 -1.47 -11.41 12.31
CA TYR A 125 -1.26 -12.44 11.30
C TYR A 125 0.10 -12.28 10.62
N MET A 126 0.49 -11.06 10.22
CA MET A 126 1.79 -10.79 9.61
C MET A 126 2.94 -11.21 10.54
N PHE A 127 2.86 -10.86 11.82
CA PHE A 127 3.88 -11.21 12.80
C PHE A 127 3.97 -12.74 13.03
N VAL A 128 2.81 -13.38 13.21
CA VAL A 128 2.74 -14.84 13.44
C VAL A 128 3.22 -15.61 12.21
N SER A 129 2.85 -15.18 11.00
CA SER A 129 3.28 -15.81 9.75
C SER A 129 4.80 -15.73 9.58
N LEU A 130 5.41 -14.58 9.89
CA LEU A 130 6.86 -14.39 9.88
C LEU A 130 7.55 -15.35 10.86
N LYS A 131 7.02 -15.46 12.08
CA LYS A 131 7.54 -16.41 13.07
C LYS A 131 7.47 -17.85 12.57
N ARG A 132 6.33 -18.27 11.99
CA ARG A 132 6.13 -19.65 11.54
C ARG A 132 7.03 -20.02 10.37
N VAL A 133 7.21 -19.14 9.40
CA VAL A 133 7.98 -19.44 8.17
C VAL A 133 9.48 -19.41 8.41
N TYR A 134 9.96 -18.50 9.27
CA TYR A 134 11.40 -18.32 9.51
C TYR A 134 11.91 -18.99 10.79
N GLY A 135 11.02 -19.46 11.67
CA GLY A 135 11.39 -20.27 12.84
C GLY A 135 12.26 -19.56 13.89
N GLN A 136 12.31 -18.22 13.88
CA GLN A 136 13.16 -17.45 14.79
C GLN A 136 12.51 -17.26 16.18
N GLY A 137 13.32 -16.95 17.19
CA GLY A 137 12.84 -16.59 18.53
C GLY A 137 11.95 -15.33 18.49
N TRP A 138 11.07 -15.16 19.48
CA TRP A 138 10.08 -14.06 19.52
C TRP A 138 10.72 -12.67 19.46
N GLY A 139 11.79 -12.42 20.24
CA GLY A 139 12.48 -11.12 20.24
C GLY A 139 13.15 -10.79 18.90
N MET A 140 13.82 -11.76 18.28
CA MET A 140 14.45 -11.58 16.96
C MET A 140 13.38 -11.36 15.88
N THR A 141 12.27 -12.10 15.96
CA THR A 141 11.15 -11.91 15.04
C THR A 141 10.56 -10.51 15.17
N PHE A 142 10.40 -9.99 16.39
CA PHE A 142 9.89 -8.64 16.62
C PHE A 142 10.82 -7.58 16.05
N ALA A 143 12.13 -7.68 16.33
CA ALA A 143 13.11 -6.75 15.78
C ALA A 143 13.09 -6.75 14.24
N LYS A 144 13.09 -7.94 13.62
CA LYS A 144 13.04 -8.05 12.16
C LYS A 144 11.71 -7.59 11.59
N PHE A 145 10.59 -7.89 12.25
CA PHE A 145 9.27 -7.43 11.82
C PHE A 145 9.22 -5.90 11.78
N SER A 146 9.73 -5.23 12.82
CA SER A 146 9.82 -3.76 12.84
C SER A 146 10.74 -3.21 11.74
N LEU A 147 11.92 -3.81 11.56
CA LEU A 147 12.88 -3.36 10.53
C LEU A 147 12.36 -3.58 9.10
N ILE A 148 11.72 -4.71 8.85
CA ILE A 148 11.05 -5.03 7.58
C ILE A 148 9.90 -4.06 7.36
N GLY A 149 9.10 -3.79 8.39
CA GLY A 149 8.00 -2.81 8.33
C GLY A 149 8.49 -1.41 7.96
N ILE A 150 9.54 -0.92 8.63
CA ILE A 150 10.17 0.38 8.30
C ILE A 150 10.68 0.38 6.86
N SER A 151 11.39 -0.68 6.45
CA SER A 151 11.92 -0.77 5.09
C SER A 151 10.81 -0.80 4.03
N TYR A 152 9.70 -1.47 4.33
CA TYR A 152 8.52 -1.52 3.47
C TYR A 152 7.84 -0.16 3.38
N LEU A 153 7.67 0.56 4.49
CA LEU A 153 7.09 1.91 4.50
C LEU A 153 7.94 2.90 3.70
N LEU A 154 9.27 2.84 3.82
CA LEU A 154 10.17 3.64 3.00
C LEU A 154 10.03 3.33 1.51
N LEU A 155 9.97 2.04 1.16
CA LEU A 155 9.84 1.59 -0.22
C LEU A 155 8.49 1.99 -0.81
N LEU A 156 7.42 1.85 -0.04
CA LEU A 156 6.08 2.31 -0.40
C LEU A 156 6.08 3.82 -0.60
N GLY A 157 6.64 4.60 0.33
CA GLY A 157 6.73 6.06 0.22
C GLY A 157 7.52 6.53 -1.00
N LEU A 158 8.63 5.87 -1.33
CA LEU A 158 9.40 6.15 -2.55
C LEU A 158 8.59 5.80 -3.81
N THR A 159 7.88 4.67 -3.79
CA THR A 159 7.08 4.23 -4.93
C THR A 159 5.88 5.14 -5.15
N THR A 160 5.16 5.52 -4.09
CA THR A 160 4.03 6.46 -4.20
C THR A 160 4.49 7.85 -4.62
N ALA A 161 5.64 8.34 -4.11
CA ALA A 161 6.22 9.60 -4.59
C ALA A 161 6.58 9.52 -6.09
N PHE A 162 7.19 8.42 -6.52
CA PHE A 162 7.53 8.19 -7.92
C PHE A 162 6.28 8.12 -8.81
N VAL A 163 5.26 7.37 -8.39
CA VAL A 163 3.97 7.30 -9.11
C VAL A 163 3.28 8.65 -9.13
N ALA A 164 3.25 9.40 -8.02
CA ALA A 164 2.66 10.74 -7.99
C ALA A 164 3.36 11.71 -8.95
N LEU A 165 4.70 11.66 -9.02
CA LEU A 165 5.46 12.44 -9.99
C LEU A 165 5.12 12.03 -11.42
N LEU A 166 5.07 10.73 -11.73
CA LEU A 166 4.69 10.24 -13.05
C LEU A 166 3.26 10.58 -13.43
N SER A 167 2.30 10.46 -12.52
CA SER A 167 0.91 10.84 -12.76
C SER A 167 0.79 12.32 -13.03
N PHE A 168 1.53 13.16 -12.30
CA PHE A 168 1.59 14.59 -12.60
C PHE A 168 2.11 14.84 -14.02
N VAL A 169 3.24 14.21 -14.37
CA VAL A 169 3.93 14.26 -15.68
C VAL A 169 3.09 13.77 -16.88
N LEU A 170 2.16 12.83 -16.66
CA LEU A 170 1.40 12.14 -17.71
C LEU A 170 -0.02 12.69 -17.90
N ILE A 171 -0.54 13.45 -16.94
CA ILE A 171 -1.79 14.20 -17.09
C ILE A 171 -1.47 15.45 -17.89
#